data_AF-A0A495J9H3-F1
#
_entry.id   AF-A0A495J9H3-F1
#
_cell.length_a   1.000
_cell.length_b   1.000
_cell.length_c   1.000
_cell.angle_alpha   90.00
_cell.angle_beta   90.00
_cell.angle_gamma   90.00
#
_symmetry.space_group_name_H-M   'P 1'
#
loop_
_entity.id
_entity.type
_entity.pdbx_description
1 polymer ?
#
loop_
_entity_poly.entity_id
_entity_poly.type
_entity_poly.pdbx_seq_one_letter_code
_entity_poly.pdbx_strand_id
1 'polypeptide(L)'
;MTNKDYYHILGVNGDATPDDITQAYHAAIAANNNPDAGEAYQTLIDPEKRREYDENYIGPFDPSDSYLVEDLETITAEKKPKTFKDTLWNITKLLLKIAVTGLLLYYVFSQIHIDQVKTLISQSNPWWMMAAILTFFVSTMVSASRLMSFFKSIGLNIRWQFNLRLYMLGMFYNLFLPGGIGGDGYKIYLLNKNYKMPAKKVFWAILFDRLSGFWAIGLITAVLVIFLPQLKVLHITPVLAWAVFLAATAVYGFVAYKFFKDYTKHFIEAHIKAVGVQSLQVLTILLVMIALHHTEKYAPYLSAFLMSSMAAVIPFSVGGLGFREFIFKYVVAEMFHMNGDLAVVLSLSFYVISGIISLLGVYYVFRTDKLDKDLPAKEKK
;
A
#
# COMPACT_ATOMS: atom_id res chain seq x y z
N MET A 1 45.89 -10.64 20.35
CA MET A 1 46.16 -10.73 18.90
C MET A 1 46.81 -9.42 18.51
N THR A 2 47.99 -9.51 17.90
CA THR A 2 48.96 -8.43 17.73
C THR A 2 48.43 -7.34 16.80
N ASN A 3 48.30 -6.13 17.34
CA ASN A 3 47.86 -4.91 16.65
C ASN A 3 49.01 -4.30 15.80
N LYS A 4 49.70 -5.14 15.01
CA LYS A 4 50.83 -4.72 14.18
C LYS A 4 50.32 -4.36 12.80
N ASP A 5 50.64 -3.16 12.33
CA ASP A 5 50.34 -2.69 10.97
C ASP A 5 51.42 -3.19 9.99
N TYR A 6 51.19 -4.34 9.35
CA TYR A 6 52.11 -4.92 8.38
C TYR A 6 52.27 -4.08 7.11
N TYR A 7 51.25 -3.31 6.72
CA TYR A 7 51.31 -2.39 5.59
C TYR A 7 52.28 -1.22 5.90
N HIS A 8 52.18 -0.65 7.09
CA HIS A 8 53.09 0.39 7.56
C HIS A 8 54.52 -0.14 7.81
N ILE A 9 54.67 -1.37 8.32
CA ILE A 9 55.99 -1.99 8.54
C ILE A 9 56.78 -2.13 7.22
N LEU A 10 56.09 -2.44 6.12
CA LEU A 10 56.71 -2.50 4.79
C LEU A 10 56.64 -1.17 4.02
N GLY A 11 55.86 -0.19 4.48
CA GLY A 11 55.69 1.09 3.80
C GLY A 11 54.90 0.99 2.49
N VAL A 12 53.93 0.07 2.42
CA VAL A 12 53.09 -0.19 1.24
C VAL A 12 51.62 0.03 1.58
N ASN A 13 50.81 0.36 0.57
CA ASN A 13 49.37 0.57 0.74
C ASN A 13 48.59 -0.76 0.70
N GLY A 14 47.33 -0.72 1.15
CA GLY A 14 46.43 -1.88 1.15
C GLY A 14 46.15 -2.49 -0.23
N ASP A 15 46.35 -1.73 -1.30
CA ASP A 15 46.18 -2.14 -2.70
C ASP A 15 47.48 -2.61 -3.38
N ALA A 16 48.60 -2.69 -2.65
CA ALA A 16 49.90 -3.05 -3.19
C ALA A 16 49.92 -4.46 -3.83
N THR A 17 50.58 -4.57 -4.98
CA THR A 17 50.76 -5.84 -5.71
C THR A 17 51.85 -6.72 -5.06
N PRO A 18 51.89 -8.03 -5.34
CA PRO A 18 52.93 -8.92 -4.82
C PRO A 18 54.37 -8.46 -5.17
N ASP A 19 54.54 -7.82 -6.33
CA ASP A 19 55.81 -7.26 -6.76
C ASP A 19 56.20 -6.03 -5.91
N ASP A 20 55.24 -5.15 -5.63
CA ASP A 20 55.44 -3.98 -4.77
C ASP A 20 55.81 -4.39 -3.33
N ILE A 21 55.15 -5.42 -2.79
CA ILE A 21 55.41 -5.98 -1.46
C ILE A 21 56.82 -6.57 -1.38
N THR A 22 57.25 -7.27 -2.44
CA THR A 22 58.59 -7.87 -2.51
C THR A 22 59.68 -6.79 -2.61
N GLN A 23 59.46 -5.76 -3.43
CA GLN A 23 60.37 -4.63 -3.54
C GLN A 23 60.50 -3.87 -2.22
N ALA A 24 59.37 -3.64 -1.54
CA ALA A 24 59.31 -2.96 -0.26
C ALA A 24 60.02 -3.74 0.86
N TYR A 25 59.87 -5.07 0.89
CA TYR A 25 60.59 -5.92 1.84
C TYR A 25 62.12 -5.85 1.67
N HIS A 26 62.61 -5.90 0.42
CA HIS A 26 64.03 -5.74 0.14
C HIS A 26 64.55 -4.36 0.56
N ALA A 27 63.76 -3.30 0.34
CA ALA A 27 64.09 -1.95 0.79
C ALA A 27 64.10 -1.85 2.34
N ALA A 28 63.13 -2.47 3.02
CA ALA A 28 63.00 -2.44 4.48
C ALA A 28 64.15 -3.16 5.20
N ILE A 29 64.62 -4.31 4.66
CA ILE A 29 65.79 -5.03 5.17
C ILE A 29 67.07 -4.21 4.98
N ALA A 30 67.21 -3.54 3.83
CA ALA A 30 68.39 -2.72 3.55
C ALA A 30 68.45 -1.45 4.42
N ALA A 31 67.30 -0.87 4.77
CA ALA A 31 67.22 0.45 5.41
C ALA A 31 67.12 0.43 6.94
N ASN A 32 66.43 -0.54 7.55
CA ASN A 32 66.01 -0.36 8.96
C ASN A 32 66.03 -1.60 9.85
N ASN A 33 66.50 -2.76 9.37
CA ASN A 33 66.67 -4.01 10.13
C ASN A 33 65.53 -4.29 11.14
N ASN A 34 64.28 -4.00 10.74
CA ASN A 34 63.12 -4.15 11.61
C ASN A 34 62.84 -5.65 11.78
N PRO A 35 62.87 -6.18 13.02
CA PRO A 35 62.71 -7.63 13.26
C PRO A 35 61.35 -8.17 12.79
N ASP A 36 60.35 -7.30 12.65
CA ASP A 36 59.00 -7.67 12.22
C ASP A 36 58.79 -7.63 10.69
N ALA A 37 59.76 -7.14 9.91
CA ALA A 37 59.63 -7.03 8.45
C ALA A 37 59.50 -8.40 7.76
N GLY A 38 60.15 -9.43 8.31
CA GLY A 38 60.01 -10.81 7.81
C GLY A 38 58.61 -11.38 8.05
N GLU A 39 58.03 -11.12 9.21
CA GLU A 39 56.65 -11.53 9.56
C GLU A 39 55.62 -10.80 8.68
N ALA A 40 55.81 -9.49 8.46
CA ALA A 40 54.98 -8.68 7.59
C ALA A 40 55.00 -9.17 6.13
N TYR A 41 56.19 -9.46 5.59
CA TYR A 41 56.33 -9.99 4.23
C TYR A 41 55.64 -11.34 4.06
N GLN A 42 55.85 -12.29 4.98
CA GLN A 42 55.24 -13.62 4.91
C GLN A 42 53.72 -13.60 5.02
N THR A 43 53.16 -12.61 5.73
CA THR A 43 51.72 -12.44 5.88
C THR A 43 51.09 -11.78 4.65
N LEU A 44 51.74 -10.77 4.07
CA LEU A 44 51.19 -10.00 2.94
C LEU A 44 51.44 -10.62 1.55
N ILE A 45 52.47 -11.47 1.40
CA ILE A 45 52.76 -12.15 0.12
C ILE A 45 51.87 -13.37 -0.13
N ASP A 46 51.36 -13.99 0.94
CA ASP A 46 50.48 -15.15 0.90
C ASP A 46 49.02 -14.68 0.79
N PRO A 47 48.30 -15.00 -0.31
CA PRO A 47 46.94 -14.51 -0.53
C PRO A 47 45.93 -14.91 0.56
N GLU A 48 46.06 -16.10 1.15
CA GLU A 48 45.12 -16.55 2.18
C GLU A 48 45.40 -15.84 3.52
N LYS A 49 46.66 -15.71 3.89
CA LYS A 49 47.06 -15.00 5.12
C LYS A 49 46.81 -13.51 5.04
N ARG A 50 46.99 -12.89 3.88
CA ARG A 50 46.66 -11.48 3.65
C ARG A 50 45.17 -11.24 3.84
N ARG A 51 44.31 -12.14 3.33
CA ARG A 51 42.86 -12.02 3.50
C ARG A 51 42.43 -12.15 4.96
N GLU A 52 42.98 -13.14 5.68
CA GLU A 52 42.70 -13.32 7.11
C GLU A 52 43.21 -12.13 7.95
N TYR A 53 44.33 -11.56 7.56
CA TYR A 53 44.86 -10.33 8.16
C TYR A 53 43.93 -9.14 7.88
N ASP A 54 43.54 -8.87 6.63
CA ASP A 54 42.66 -7.75 6.25
C ASP A 54 41.27 -7.85 6.90
N GLU A 55 40.72 -9.06 7.07
CA GLU A 55 39.44 -9.30 7.76
C GLU A 55 39.49 -8.97 9.27
N ASN A 56 40.66 -9.10 9.90
CA ASN A 56 40.86 -8.89 11.33
C ASN A 56 41.65 -7.62 11.68
N TYR A 57 42.14 -6.90 10.66
CA TYR A 57 42.97 -5.71 10.83
C TYR A 57 42.11 -4.47 11.08
N ILE A 58 42.29 -3.87 12.26
CA ILE A 58 41.70 -2.57 12.63
C ILE A 58 42.84 -1.56 12.61
N GLY A 59 43.20 -1.07 11.41
CA GLY A 59 44.29 -0.13 11.23
C GLY A 59 44.01 1.27 11.83
N PRO A 60 45.05 2.11 11.94
CA PRO A 60 44.85 3.52 12.29
C PRO A 60 44.00 4.20 11.20
N PHE A 61 43.02 4.98 11.66
CA PHE A 61 42.05 5.71 10.84
C PHE A 61 42.73 6.48 9.69
N ASP A 62 42.46 6.08 8.45
CA ASP A 62 42.79 6.84 7.25
C ASP A 62 41.63 7.82 6.96
N PRO A 63 41.83 9.15 7.09
CA PRO A 63 40.80 10.14 6.80
C PRO A 63 40.35 10.18 5.33
N SER A 64 41.02 9.46 4.43
CA SER A 64 40.70 9.37 3.01
C SER A 64 39.69 8.26 2.66
N ASP A 65 39.38 7.36 3.60
CA ASP A 65 38.30 6.37 3.46
C ASP A 65 36.93 7.05 3.54
N SER A 66 36.47 7.58 2.41
CA SER A 66 35.24 8.39 2.32
C SER A 66 33.98 7.64 2.75
N TYR A 67 34.00 6.31 2.72
CA TYR A 67 32.87 5.46 3.14
C TYR A 67 32.61 5.51 4.66
N LEU A 68 33.65 5.71 5.48
CA LEU A 68 33.50 5.76 6.94
C LEU A 68 33.26 7.18 7.48
N VAL A 69 33.73 8.21 6.76
CA VAL A 69 33.52 9.62 7.14
C VAL A 69 32.05 10.02 6.97
N GLU A 70 31.36 9.53 5.94
CA GLU A 70 29.93 9.82 5.73
C GLU A 70 29.04 9.18 6.80
N ASP A 71 29.40 7.98 7.27
CA ASP A 71 28.73 7.28 8.37
C ASP A 71 29.02 7.96 9.73
N LEU A 72 30.24 8.44 9.96
CA LEU A 72 30.57 9.18 11.19
C LEU A 72 29.93 10.57 11.23
N GLU A 73 29.88 11.32 10.12
CA GLU A 73 29.16 12.61 10.06
C GLU A 73 27.65 12.45 10.27
N THR A 74 27.06 11.36 9.77
CA THR A 74 25.62 11.08 9.99
C THR A 74 25.32 10.58 11.40
N ILE A 75 26.25 9.86 12.04
CA ILE A 75 26.12 9.41 13.44
C ILE A 75 26.40 10.55 14.43
N THR A 76 27.32 11.46 14.12
CA THR A 76 27.73 12.58 15.00
C THR A 76 27.02 13.90 14.73
N ALA A 77 26.14 13.98 13.72
CA ALA A 77 25.27 15.13 13.52
C ALA A 77 24.33 15.31 14.72
N GLU A 78 24.79 16.06 15.72
CA GLU A 78 23.95 16.57 16.81
C GLU A 78 22.72 17.25 16.18
N LYS A 79 21.54 16.72 16.47
CA LYS A 79 20.28 17.38 16.13
C LYS A 79 20.31 18.76 16.78
N LYS A 80 20.55 19.81 15.97
CA LYS A 80 20.50 21.22 16.42
C LYS A 80 19.33 21.41 17.40
N PRO A 81 19.56 22.04 18.57
CA PRO A 81 18.51 22.24 19.56
C PRO A 81 17.35 22.98 18.90
N LYS A 82 16.14 22.41 18.99
CA LYS A 82 14.96 22.97 18.34
C LYS A 82 14.72 24.39 18.87
N THR A 83 14.72 25.36 17.97
CA THR A 83 14.45 26.75 18.34
C THR A 83 13.02 26.90 18.88
N PHE A 84 12.72 27.91 19.70
CA PHE A 84 11.35 28.19 20.14
C PHE A 84 10.37 28.35 18.95
N LYS A 85 10.84 28.97 17.85
CA LYS A 85 10.09 29.06 16.59
C LYS A 85 9.80 27.70 15.95
N ASP A 86 10.75 26.76 15.99
CA ASP A 86 10.55 25.40 15.47
C ASP A 86 9.59 24.60 16.34
N THR A 87 9.65 24.79 17.66
CA THR A 87 8.73 24.17 18.61
C THR A 87 7.31 24.71 18.43
N LEU A 88 7.15 26.03 18.32
CA LEU A 88 5.87 26.69 18.04
C LEU A 88 5.31 26.26 16.69
N TRP A 89 6.13 26.20 15.63
CA TRP A 89 5.71 25.72 14.32
C TRP A 89 5.26 24.25 14.35
N ASN A 90 5.97 23.39 15.07
CA ASN A 90 5.58 21.98 15.24
C ASN A 90 4.25 21.85 16.01
N ILE A 91 4.05 22.65 17.07
CA ILE A 91 2.79 22.70 17.83
C ILE A 91 1.64 23.19 16.93
N THR A 92 1.83 24.30 16.21
CA THR A 92 0.83 24.84 15.27
C THR A 92 0.50 23.83 14.18
N LYS A 93 1.49 23.17 13.60
CA LYS A 93 1.30 22.11 12.59
C LYS A 93 0.53 20.92 13.16
N LEU A 94 0.78 20.53 14.41
CA LEU A 94 0.05 19.47 15.10
C LEU A 94 -1.41 19.88 15.36
N LEU A 95 -1.63 21.09 15.91
CA LEU A 95 -2.97 21.62 16.16
C LEU A 95 -3.78 21.74 14.87
N LEU A 96 -3.18 22.22 13.78
CA LEU A 96 -3.83 22.28 12.48
C LEU A 96 -4.19 20.88 11.97
N LYS A 97 -3.30 19.89 12.10
CA LYS A 97 -3.60 18.49 11.75
C LYS A 97 -4.77 17.94 12.57
N ILE A 98 -4.79 18.21 13.88
CA ILE A 98 -5.87 17.77 14.78
C ILE A 98 -7.19 18.47 14.40
N ALA A 99 -7.17 19.78 14.18
CA ALA A 99 -8.34 20.56 13.80
C ALA A 99 -8.92 20.11 12.45
N VAL A 100 -8.06 19.95 11.43
CA VAL A 100 -8.48 19.47 10.11
C VAL A 100 -9.02 18.04 10.21
N THR A 101 -8.32 17.15 10.91
CA THR A 101 -8.79 15.76 11.11
C THR A 101 -10.11 15.71 11.86
N GLY A 102 -10.27 16.52 12.91
CA GLY A 102 -11.50 16.64 13.69
C GLY A 102 -12.67 17.19 12.88
N LEU A 103 -12.45 18.23 12.09
CA LEU A 103 -13.46 18.80 11.19
C LEU A 103 -13.90 17.79 10.12
N LEU A 104 -12.93 17.07 9.55
CA LEU A 104 -13.18 16.01 8.57
C LEU A 104 -13.99 14.85 9.16
N LEU A 105 -13.63 14.39 10.37
CA LEU A 105 -14.40 13.37 11.08
C LEU A 105 -15.81 13.87 11.43
N TYR A 106 -15.94 15.09 11.94
CA TYR A 106 -17.24 15.71 12.20
C TYR A 106 -18.11 15.74 10.94
N TYR A 107 -17.54 16.16 9.81
CA TYR A 107 -18.24 16.17 8.53
C TYR A 107 -18.75 14.76 8.16
N VAL A 108 -17.92 13.73 8.26
CA VAL A 108 -18.34 12.35 7.95
C VAL A 108 -19.42 11.85 8.91
N PHE A 109 -19.25 12.06 10.22
CA PHE A 109 -20.25 11.64 11.20
C PHE A 109 -21.58 12.41 11.05
N SER A 110 -21.56 13.65 10.57
CA SER A 110 -22.78 14.43 10.30
C SER A 110 -23.64 13.86 9.17
N GLN A 111 -23.05 13.06 8.27
CA GLN A 111 -23.75 12.40 7.16
C GLN A 111 -24.36 11.04 7.57
N ILE A 112 -24.03 10.54 8.75
CA ILE A 112 -24.47 9.23 9.25
C ILE A 112 -25.67 9.42 10.18
N HIS A 113 -26.78 8.75 9.90
CA HIS A 113 -27.94 8.72 10.77
C HIS A 113 -27.61 7.88 12.02
N ILE A 114 -27.21 8.53 13.12
CA ILE A 114 -26.75 7.87 14.34
C ILE A 114 -27.79 6.87 14.89
N ASP A 115 -29.07 7.18 14.76
CA ASP A 115 -30.17 6.30 15.21
C ASP A 115 -30.18 4.96 14.45
N GLN A 116 -29.88 4.97 13.15
CA GLN A 116 -29.79 3.76 12.34
C GLN A 116 -28.59 2.91 12.76
N VAL A 117 -27.45 3.54 13.04
CA VAL A 117 -26.24 2.83 13.53
C VAL A 117 -26.46 2.23 14.91
N LYS A 118 -27.10 2.97 15.82
CA LYS A 118 -27.42 2.47 17.16
C LYS A 118 -28.36 1.27 17.11
N THR A 119 -29.36 1.34 16.24
CA THR A 119 -30.30 0.23 16.01
C THR A 119 -29.58 -0.99 15.43
N LEU A 120 -28.71 -0.77 14.43
CA LEU A 120 -27.88 -1.82 13.83
C LEU A 120 -27.03 -2.55 14.89
N ILE A 121 -26.34 -1.79 15.76
CA ILE A 121 -25.49 -2.37 16.81
C ILE A 121 -26.35 -3.10 17.86
N SER A 122 -27.49 -2.54 18.25
CA SER A 122 -28.34 -3.12 19.29
C SER A 122 -29.06 -4.40 18.85
N GLN A 123 -29.33 -4.55 17.55
CA GLN A 123 -30.10 -5.67 17.01
C GLN A 123 -29.21 -6.75 16.35
N SER A 124 -27.92 -6.46 16.15
CA SER A 124 -27.01 -7.39 15.49
C SER A 124 -26.27 -8.29 16.48
N ASN A 125 -25.99 -9.52 16.02
CA ASN A 125 -25.09 -10.41 16.73
C ASN A 125 -23.64 -9.88 16.66
N PRO A 126 -22.99 -9.61 17.80
CA PRO A 126 -21.67 -8.96 17.83
C PRO A 126 -20.56 -9.83 17.24
N TRP A 127 -20.66 -11.17 17.32
CA TRP A 127 -19.64 -12.07 16.80
C TRP A 127 -19.61 -12.09 15.27
N TRP A 128 -20.79 -12.11 14.65
CA TRP A 128 -20.92 -12.03 13.20
C TRP A 128 -20.52 -10.65 12.66
N MET A 129 -20.81 -9.58 13.41
CA MET A 129 -20.34 -8.23 13.08
C MET A 129 -18.81 -8.13 13.15
N MET A 130 -18.18 -8.70 14.19
CA MET A 130 -16.72 -8.79 14.29
C MET A 130 -16.12 -9.59 13.12
N ALA A 131 -16.72 -10.72 12.76
CA ALA A 131 -16.30 -11.51 11.61
C ALA A 131 -16.40 -10.71 10.29
N ALA A 132 -17.43 -9.88 10.12
CA ALA A 132 -17.57 -9.00 8.97
C ALA A 132 -16.44 -7.95 8.92
N ILE A 133 -16.11 -7.31 10.05
CA ILE A 133 -14.99 -6.35 10.15
C ILE A 133 -13.66 -7.02 9.79
N LEU A 134 -13.38 -8.20 10.34
CA LEU A 134 -12.16 -8.95 10.05
C LEU A 134 -12.08 -9.38 8.58
N THR A 135 -13.19 -9.84 8.01
CA THR A 135 -13.27 -10.22 6.59
C THR A 135 -13.01 -9.01 5.70
N PHE A 136 -13.58 -7.85 6.02
CA PHE A 136 -13.33 -6.62 5.27
C PHE A 136 -11.87 -6.16 5.40
N PHE A 137 -11.27 -6.29 6.59
CA PHE A 137 -9.85 -6.01 6.80
C PHE A 137 -8.96 -6.90 5.92
N VAL A 138 -9.23 -8.21 5.86
CA VAL A 138 -8.53 -9.13 4.96
C VAL A 138 -8.73 -8.72 3.50
N SER A 139 -9.96 -8.37 3.10
CA SER A 139 -10.24 -7.86 1.74
C SER A 139 -9.40 -6.63 1.39
N THR A 140 -9.14 -5.78 2.38
CA THR A 140 -8.30 -4.59 2.24
C THR A 140 -6.83 -4.94 2.03
N MET A 141 -6.33 -5.95 2.74
CA MET A 141 -4.96 -6.46 2.52
C MET A 141 -4.81 -7.05 1.11
N VAL A 142 -5.78 -7.84 0.65
CA VAL A 142 -5.76 -8.37 -0.73
C VAL A 142 -5.85 -7.23 -1.75
N SER A 143 -6.64 -6.19 -1.49
CA SER A 143 -6.74 -5.01 -2.35
C SER A 143 -5.43 -4.23 -2.45
N ALA A 144 -4.70 -4.08 -1.35
CA ALA A 144 -3.36 -3.50 -1.38
C ALA A 144 -2.40 -4.36 -2.22
N SER A 145 -2.48 -5.69 -2.12
CA SER A 145 -1.69 -6.63 -2.94
C SER A 145 -2.04 -6.58 -4.43
N ARG A 146 -3.32 -6.34 -4.74
CA ARG A 146 -3.80 -6.13 -6.11
C ARG A 146 -3.19 -4.87 -6.72
N LEU A 147 -3.22 -3.76 -6.01
CA LEU A 147 -2.62 -2.50 -6.47
C LEU A 147 -1.11 -2.65 -6.72
N MET A 148 -0.43 -3.42 -5.87
CA MET A 148 0.99 -3.72 -6.06
C MET A 148 1.28 -4.45 -7.38
N SER A 149 0.40 -5.33 -7.86
CA SER A 149 0.58 -5.99 -9.17
C SER A 149 0.59 -4.97 -10.32
N PHE A 150 -0.24 -3.92 -10.27
CA PHE A 150 -0.22 -2.85 -11.27
C PHE A 150 1.03 -1.96 -11.17
N PHE A 151 1.51 -1.68 -9.96
CA PHE A 151 2.79 -0.98 -9.78
C PHE A 151 3.97 -1.79 -10.32
N LYS A 152 4.01 -3.11 -10.08
CA LYS A 152 5.03 -3.99 -10.68
C LYS A 152 4.98 -3.98 -12.21
N SER A 153 3.79 -3.96 -12.82
CA SER A 153 3.65 -3.89 -14.28
C SER A 153 4.35 -2.66 -14.89
N ILE A 154 4.24 -1.49 -14.23
CA ILE A 154 4.91 -0.26 -14.68
C ILE A 154 6.38 -0.14 -14.25
N GLY A 155 6.95 -1.19 -13.64
CA GLY A 155 8.33 -1.21 -13.15
C GLY A 155 8.53 -0.48 -11.81
N LEU A 156 7.46 -0.16 -11.10
CA LEU A 156 7.52 0.46 -9.78
C LEU A 156 7.59 -0.62 -8.69
N ASN A 157 8.80 -0.92 -8.23
CA ASN A 157 9.05 -1.88 -7.17
C ASN A 157 9.03 -1.19 -5.80
N ILE A 158 7.92 -1.31 -5.09
CA ILE A 158 7.78 -0.82 -3.71
C ILE A 158 7.72 -1.98 -2.73
N ARG A 159 8.19 -1.75 -1.50
CA ARG A 159 8.08 -2.74 -0.42
C ARG A 159 6.63 -2.95 -0.01
N TRP A 160 6.28 -4.19 0.34
CA TRP A 160 4.92 -4.57 0.73
C TRP A 160 4.36 -3.72 1.89
N GLN A 161 5.18 -3.53 2.93
CA GLN A 161 4.79 -2.78 4.12
C GLN A 161 4.50 -1.32 3.78
N PHE A 162 5.35 -0.69 2.97
CA PHE A 162 5.15 0.67 2.50
C PHE A 162 3.84 0.80 1.72
N ASN A 163 3.60 -0.11 0.76
CA ASN A 163 2.35 -0.13 -0.01
C ASN A 163 1.12 -0.29 0.89
N LEU A 164 1.15 -1.18 1.88
CA LEU A 164 0.03 -1.37 2.80
C LEU A 164 -0.25 -0.11 3.64
N ARG A 165 0.79 0.55 4.18
CA ARG A 165 0.66 1.81 4.91
C ARG A 165 0.08 2.91 4.03
N LEU A 166 0.61 3.04 2.81
CA LEU A 166 0.16 3.99 1.82
C LEU A 166 -1.28 3.71 1.36
N TYR A 167 -1.68 2.44 1.27
CA TYR A 167 -3.05 2.04 0.94
C TYR A 167 -4.03 2.42 2.06
N MET A 168 -3.69 2.12 3.31
CA MET A 168 -4.48 2.50 4.50
C MET A 168 -4.65 4.01 4.61
N LEU A 169 -3.56 4.77 4.42
CA LEU A 169 -3.58 6.23 4.42
C LEU A 169 -4.43 6.80 3.27
N GLY A 170 -4.32 6.19 2.08
CA GLY A 170 -5.17 6.55 0.95
C GLY A 170 -6.65 6.28 1.22
N MET A 171 -6.97 5.15 1.85
CA MET A 171 -8.34 4.83 2.24
C MET A 171 -8.91 5.86 3.23
N PHE A 172 -8.11 6.28 4.22
CA PHE A 172 -8.47 7.36 5.13
C PHE A 172 -8.78 8.67 4.40
N TYR A 173 -7.91 9.12 3.49
CA TYR A 173 -8.17 10.34 2.71
C TYR A 173 -9.37 10.22 1.76
N ASN A 174 -9.66 9.02 1.24
CA ASN A 174 -10.83 8.78 0.40
C ASN A 174 -12.15 8.90 1.17
N LEU A 175 -12.14 8.84 2.51
CA LEU A 175 -13.35 9.01 3.33
C LEU A 175 -13.92 10.44 3.26
N PHE A 176 -13.04 11.44 3.06
CA PHE A 176 -13.39 12.85 3.22
C PHE A 176 -13.50 13.63 1.91
N LEU A 177 -12.96 13.09 0.82
CA LEU A 177 -12.86 13.81 -0.45
C LEU A 177 -13.94 13.33 -1.44
N PRO A 178 -14.59 14.26 -2.17
CA PRO A 178 -15.63 13.92 -3.14
C PRO A 178 -15.11 12.95 -4.21
N GLY A 179 -15.93 11.96 -4.54
CA GLY A 179 -15.59 10.85 -5.44
C GLY A 179 -14.62 9.81 -4.88
N GLY A 180 -14.15 9.97 -3.63
CA GLY A 180 -13.21 9.04 -3.00
C GLY A 180 -11.89 8.90 -3.78
N ILE A 181 -11.43 9.97 -4.43
CA ILE A 181 -10.21 10.00 -5.26
C ILE A 181 -9.03 10.66 -4.50
N GLY A 182 -9.30 11.33 -3.38
CA GLY A 182 -8.32 12.13 -2.65
C GLY A 182 -7.04 11.40 -2.23
N GLY A 183 -7.20 10.22 -1.63
CA GLY A 183 -6.09 9.36 -1.24
C GLY A 183 -5.33 8.78 -2.43
N ASP A 184 -6.00 8.54 -3.55
CA ASP A 184 -5.33 8.11 -4.78
C ASP A 184 -4.51 9.25 -5.40
N GLY A 185 -4.98 10.50 -5.31
CA GLY A 185 -4.18 11.68 -5.62
C GLY A 185 -2.93 11.79 -4.75
N TYR A 186 -3.07 11.54 -3.44
CA TYR A 186 -1.91 11.51 -2.53
C TYR A 186 -0.90 10.43 -2.89
N LYS A 187 -1.34 9.22 -3.27
CA LYS A 187 -0.46 8.15 -3.77
C LYS A 187 0.33 8.60 -5.00
N ILE A 188 -0.34 9.22 -5.96
CA ILE A 188 0.30 9.73 -7.19
C ILE A 188 1.37 10.76 -6.84
N TYR A 189 1.04 11.74 -5.99
CA TYR A 189 1.99 12.76 -5.54
C TYR A 189 3.21 12.15 -4.84
N LEU A 190 2.98 11.27 -3.86
CA LEU A 190 4.04 10.69 -3.05
C LEU A 190 4.97 9.78 -3.87
N LEU A 191 4.40 8.95 -4.75
CA LEU A 191 5.17 8.05 -5.60
C LEU A 191 5.93 8.82 -6.70
N ASN A 192 5.34 9.88 -7.26
CA ASN A 192 6.03 10.75 -8.21
C ASN A 192 7.21 11.45 -7.57
N LYS A 193 7.02 12.01 -6.37
CA LYS A 193 8.06 12.76 -5.64
C LYS A 193 9.24 11.89 -5.21
N ASN A 194 8.97 10.69 -4.68
CA ASN A 194 10.02 9.87 -4.06
C ASN A 194 10.63 8.82 -4.99
N TYR A 195 9.86 8.27 -5.94
CA TYR A 195 10.34 7.24 -6.87
C TYR A 195 10.62 7.78 -8.27
N LYS A 196 10.52 9.11 -8.48
CA LYS A 196 10.66 9.80 -9.78
C LYS A 196 9.76 9.20 -10.89
N MET A 197 8.72 8.46 -10.52
CA MET A 197 7.82 7.79 -11.45
C MET A 197 6.86 8.82 -12.07
N PRO A 198 6.69 8.88 -13.40
CA PRO A 198 5.77 9.83 -14.02
C PRO A 198 4.35 9.71 -13.46
N ALA A 199 3.77 10.83 -13.01
CA ALA A 199 2.44 10.86 -12.38
C ALA A 199 1.36 10.18 -13.25
N LYS A 200 1.43 10.35 -14.58
CA LYS A 200 0.55 9.69 -15.54
C LYS A 200 0.62 8.16 -15.46
N LYS A 201 1.81 7.57 -15.26
CA LYS A 201 1.96 6.12 -15.13
C LYS A 201 1.32 5.60 -13.85
N VAL A 202 1.54 6.29 -12.74
CA VAL A 202 0.92 5.93 -11.45
C VAL A 202 -0.60 6.08 -11.50
N PHE A 203 -1.10 7.14 -12.14
CA PHE A 203 -2.53 7.35 -12.36
C PHE A 203 -3.20 6.19 -13.09
N TRP A 204 -2.66 5.77 -14.24
CA TRP A 204 -3.22 4.65 -15.00
C TRP A 204 -3.12 3.33 -14.23
N ALA A 205 -2.05 3.10 -13.46
CA ALA A 205 -1.94 1.92 -12.61
C ALA A 205 -3.07 1.86 -11.55
N ILE A 206 -3.38 3.00 -10.91
CA ILE A 206 -4.50 3.10 -9.97
C ILE A 206 -5.86 2.97 -10.68
N LEU A 207 -5.99 3.53 -11.88
CA LEU A 207 -7.22 3.38 -12.65
C LEU A 207 -7.47 1.92 -13.06
N PHE A 208 -6.42 1.20 -13.49
CA PHE A 208 -6.51 -0.23 -13.77
C PHE A 208 -6.82 -1.05 -12.51
N ASP A 209 -6.33 -0.65 -11.34
CA ASP A 209 -6.75 -1.24 -10.06
C ASP A 209 -8.26 -1.12 -9.86
N ARG A 210 -8.83 0.07 -10.07
CA ARG A 210 -10.29 0.28 -10.00
C ARG A 210 -11.05 -0.51 -11.07
N LEU A 211 -10.58 -0.51 -12.32
CA LEU A 211 -11.18 -1.25 -13.43
C LEU A 211 -11.20 -2.76 -13.18
N SER A 212 -10.13 -3.32 -12.61
CA SER A 212 -10.11 -4.74 -12.25
C SER A 212 -11.13 -5.08 -11.16
N GLY A 213 -11.36 -4.16 -10.21
CA GLY A 213 -12.41 -4.27 -9.21
C GLY A 213 -13.81 -4.27 -9.82
N PHE A 214 -14.06 -3.39 -10.81
CA PHE A 214 -15.33 -3.37 -11.56
C PHE A 214 -15.54 -4.62 -12.40
N TRP A 215 -14.49 -5.11 -13.05
CA TRP A 215 -14.56 -6.36 -13.79
C TRP A 215 -14.96 -7.51 -12.86
N ALA A 216 -14.37 -7.60 -11.67
CA ALA A 216 -14.74 -8.61 -10.68
C ALA A 216 -16.18 -8.44 -10.15
N ILE A 217 -16.67 -7.20 -9.98
CA ILE A 217 -18.08 -6.94 -9.67
C ILE A 217 -18.99 -7.51 -10.76
N GLY A 218 -18.68 -7.24 -12.03
CA GLY A 218 -19.44 -7.76 -13.17
C GLY A 218 -19.45 -9.28 -13.20
N LEU A 219 -18.31 -9.93 -12.94
CA LEU A 219 -18.18 -11.38 -12.90
C LEU A 219 -19.08 -12.00 -11.82
N ILE A 220 -18.97 -11.52 -10.58
CA ILE A 220 -19.76 -12.06 -9.46
C ILE A 220 -21.25 -11.76 -9.67
N THR A 221 -21.59 -10.59 -10.22
CA THR A 221 -22.98 -10.25 -10.54
C THR A 221 -23.56 -11.21 -11.59
N ALA A 222 -22.81 -11.54 -12.66
CA ALA A 222 -23.24 -12.50 -13.67
C ALA A 222 -23.50 -13.90 -13.08
N VAL A 223 -22.68 -14.31 -12.09
CA VAL A 223 -22.91 -15.55 -11.33
C VAL A 223 -24.18 -15.46 -10.48
N LEU A 224 -24.38 -14.37 -9.73
CA LEU A 224 -25.52 -14.22 -8.83
C LEU A 224 -26.86 -14.16 -9.57
N VAL A 225 -26.91 -13.62 -10.79
CA VAL A 225 -28.12 -13.56 -11.63
C VAL A 225 -28.75 -14.95 -11.86
N ILE A 226 -27.96 -16.03 -11.83
CA ILE A 226 -28.48 -17.42 -11.94
C ILE A 226 -29.46 -17.74 -10.81
N PHE A 227 -29.26 -17.16 -9.63
CA PHE A 227 -30.07 -17.38 -8.43
C PHE A 227 -31.23 -16.37 -8.29
N LEU A 228 -31.46 -15.51 -9.30
CA LEU A 228 -32.46 -14.44 -9.28
C LEU A 228 -33.62 -14.74 -10.24
N PRO A 229 -34.61 -15.56 -9.82
CA PRO A 229 -35.75 -15.89 -10.67
C PRO A 229 -36.63 -14.68 -11.03
N GLN A 230 -36.56 -13.60 -10.24
CA GLN A 230 -37.32 -12.35 -10.44
C GLN A 230 -36.88 -11.57 -11.69
N LEU A 231 -35.62 -11.69 -12.12
CA LEU A 231 -35.11 -10.99 -13.30
C LEU A 231 -35.66 -11.53 -14.63
N LYS A 232 -36.36 -12.68 -14.60
CA LYS A 232 -37.09 -13.19 -15.77
C LYS A 232 -38.15 -12.21 -16.28
N VAL A 233 -38.71 -11.37 -15.40
CA VAL A 233 -39.71 -10.34 -15.75
C VAL A 233 -39.10 -9.22 -16.60
N LEU A 234 -37.81 -8.94 -16.46
CA LEU A 234 -37.08 -7.91 -17.21
C LEU A 234 -36.41 -8.43 -18.49
N HIS A 235 -36.67 -9.69 -18.88
CA HIS A 235 -35.99 -10.43 -19.96
C HIS A 235 -34.46 -10.56 -19.81
N ILE A 236 -33.90 -10.21 -18.65
CA ILE A 236 -32.48 -10.43 -18.36
C ILE A 236 -32.32 -11.89 -17.97
N THR A 237 -32.11 -12.73 -18.97
CA THR A 237 -31.74 -14.14 -18.74
C THR A 237 -30.29 -14.21 -18.25
N PRO A 238 -29.93 -15.23 -17.46
CA PRO A 238 -28.52 -15.48 -17.12
C PRO A 238 -27.63 -15.53 -18.37
N VAL A 239 -28.15 -16.06 -19.49
CA VAL A 239 -27.45 -16.09 -20.79
C VAL A 239 -27.11 -14.68 -21.27
N LEU A 240 -28.05 -13.74 -21.23
CA LEU A 240 -27.80 -12.35 -21.62
C LEU A 240 -26.78 -11.68 -20.70
N ALA A 241 -26.88 -11.89 -19.38
CA ALA A 241 -25.93 -11.33 -18.42
C ALA A 241 -24.49 -11.83 -18.67
N TRP A 242 -24.33 -13.13 -18.91
CA TRP A 242 -23.05 -13.71 -19.29
C TRP A 242 -22.55 -13.22 -20.65
N ALA A 243 -23.42 -13.10 -21.65
CA ALA A 243 -23.04 -12.57 -22.96
C ALA A 243 -22.52 -11.14 -22.86
N VAL A 244 -23.21 -10.27 -22.11
CA VAL A 244 -22.78 -8.88 -21.87
C VAL A 244 -21.46 -8.85 -21.11
N PHE A 245 -21.30 -9.65 -20.06
CA PHE A 245 -20.06 -9.72 -19.29
C PHE A 245 -18.87 -10.20 -20.14
N LEU A 246 -19.05 -11.23 -20.96
CA LEU A 246 -18.01 -11.76 -21.84
C LEU A 246 -17.64 -10.75 -22.94
N ALA A 247 -18.63 -10.08 -23.54
CA ALA A 247 -18.38 -9.01 -24.50
C ALA A 247 -17.61 -7.84 -23.86
N ALA A 248 -18.02 -7.39 -22.68
CA ALA A 248 -17.33 -6.35 -21.94
C ALA A 248 -15.89 -6.76 -21.56
N THR A 249 -15.69 -8.02 -21.16
CA THR A 249 -14.36 -8.59 -20.85
C THR A 249 -13.47 -8.61 -22.09
N ALA A 250 -14.01 -9.00 -23.24
CA ALA A 250 -13.27 -9.00 -24.50
C ALA A 250 -12.84 -7.59 -24.92
N VAL A 251 -13.76 -6.61 -24.84
CA VAL A 251 -13.46 -5.19 -25.12
C VAL A 251 -12.42 -4.65 -24.14
N TYR A 252 -12.59 -4.89 -22.85
CA TYR A 252 -11.65 -4.47 -21.81
C TYR A 252 -10.25 -5.05 -22.03
N GLY A 253 -10.15 -6.36 -22.29
CA GLY A 253 -8.89 -7.02 -22.60
C GLY A 253 -8.23 -6.50 -23.86
N PHE A 254 -9.00 -6.29 -24.94
CA PHE A 254 -8.51 -5.73 -26.19
C PHE A 254 -7.95 -4.30 -26.01
N VAL A 255 -8.69 -3.42 -25.34
CA VAL A 255 -8.27 -2.04 -25.07
C VAL A 255 -7.02 -2.02 -24.19
N ALA A 256 -6.99 -2.83 -23.13
CA ALA A 256 -5.83 -2.93 -22.24
C ALA A 256 -4.58 -3.42 -23.01
N TYR A 257 -4.71 -4.45 -23.84
CA TYR A 257 -3.61 -4.99 -24.62
C TYR A 257 -3.11 -4.02 -25.70
N LYS A 258 -4.03 -3.36 -26.42
CA LYS A 258 -3.68 -2.51 -27.56
C LYS A 258 -3.11 -1.15 -27.14
N PHE A 259 -3.68 -0.52 -26.12
CA PHE A 259 -3.33 0.86 -25.74
C PHE A 259 -2.51 0.96 -24.45
N PHE A 260 -2.53 -0.08 -23.60
CA PHE A 260 -1.95 -0.06 -22.26
C PHE A 260 -1.09 -1.29 -21.95
N LYS A 261 -0.35 -1.78 -22.94
CA LYS A 261 0.49 -2.99 -22.84
C LYS A 261 1.44 -2.99 -21.64
N ASP A 262 1.94 -1.82 -21.24
CA ASP A 262 2.83 -1.68 -20.07
C ASP A 262 2.15 -2.09 -18.74
N TYR A 263 0.83 -2.02 -18.66
CA TYR A 263 0.06 -2.31 -17.44
C TYR A 263 -0.39 -3.77 -17.37
N THR A 264 -0.28 -4.54 -18.46
CA THR A 264 -0.86 -5.89 -18.57
C THR A 264 0.08 -7.03 -18.15
N LYS A 265 1.32 -6.75 -17.75
CA LYS A 265 2.30 -7.79 -17.37
C LYS A 265 1.82 -8.72 -16.25
N HIS A 266 1.25 -8.14 -15.18
CA HIS A 266 0.68 -8.89 -14.05
C HIS A 266 -0.86 -8.86 -14.06
N PHE A 267 -1.47 -8.74 -15.25
CA PHE A 267 -2.91 -8.51 -15.37
C PHE A 267 -3.73 -9.68 -14.80
N ILE A 268 -3.38 -10.91 -15.12
CA ILE A 268 -4.11 -12.10 -14.66
C ILE A 268 -4.04 -12.21 -13.13
N GLU A 269 -2.85 -12.05 -12.55
CA GLU A 269 -2.65 -12.03 -11.09
C GLU A 269 -3.52 -10.96 -10.42
N ALA A 270 -3.54 -9.75 -10.99
CA ALA A 270 -4.37 -8.65 -10.47
C ALA A 270 -5.88 -8.97 -10.55
N HIS A 271 -6.34 -9.62 -11.62
CA HIS A 271 -7.75 -9.99 -11.77
C HIS A 271 -8.16 -11.12 -10.83
N ILE A 272 -7.30 -12.13 -10.61
CA ILE A 272 -7.55 -13.17 -9.60
C ILE A 272 -7.67 -12.53 -8.21
N LYS A 273 -6.76 -11.62 -7.86
CA LYS A 273 -6.85 -10.85 -6.61
C LYS A 273 -8.12 -10.00 -6.57
N ALA A 274 -8.55 -9.41 -7.69
CA ALA A 274 -9.79 -8.63 -7.75
C ALA A 274 -11.03 -9.49 -7.44
N VAL A 275 -11.10 -10.72 -7.99
CA VAL A 275 -12.16 -11.68 -7.63
C VAL A 275 -12.10 -12.04 -6.16
N GLY A 276 -10.91 -12.27 -5.61
CA GLY A 276 -10.72 -12.52 -4.18
C GLY A 276 -11.22 -11.37 -3.30
N VAL A 277 -10.88 -10.12 -3.66
CA VAL A 277 -11.35 -8.91 -2.97
C VAL A 277 -12.87 -8.84 -3.00
N GLN A 278 -13.48 -8.94 -4.18
CA GLN A 278 -14.94 -8.79 -4.29
C GLN A 278 -15.68 -9.95 -3.61
N SER A 279 -15.14 -11.16 -3.65
CA SER A 279 -15.70 -12.30 -2.92
C SER A 279 -15.68 -12.08 -1.40
N LEU A 280 -14.58 -11.53 -0.87
CA LEU A 280 -14.48 -11.17 0.56
C LEU A 280 -15.42 -10.01 0.94
N GLN A 281 -15.64 -9.04 0.04
CA GLN A 281 -16.60 -7.96 0.27
C GLN A 281 -18.05 -8.47 0.25
N VAL A 282 -18.39 -9.38 -0.68
CA VAL A 282 -19.68 -10.09 -0.68
C VAL A 282 -19.86 -10.92 0.58
N LEU A 283 -18.82 -11.63 1.03
CA LEU A 283 -18.83 -12.37 2.29
C LEU A 283 -19.04 -11.43 3.49
N THR A 284 -18.43 -10.25 3.48
CA THR A 284 -18.65 -9.22 4.53
C THR A 284 -20.14 -8.88 4.64
N ILE A 285 -20.81 -8.61 3.51
CA ILE A 285 -22.25 -8.32 3.52
C ILE A 285 -23.06 -9.53 3.97
N LEU A 286 -22.70 -10.73 3.53
CA LEU A 286 -23.37 -11.96 3.96
C LEU A 286 -23.28 -12.13 5.48
N LEU A 287 -22.11 -11.87 6.08
CA LEU A 287 -21.92 -11.90 7.54
C LEU A 287 -22.75 -10.82 8.25
N VAL A 288 -22.86 -9.61 7.68
CA VAL A 288 -23.75 -8.55 8.20
C VAL A 288 -25.21 -8.99 8.15
N MET A 289 -25.67 -9.61 7.06
CA MET A 289 -27.04 -10.12 6.94
C MET A 289 -27.33 -11.22 7.97
N ILE A 290 -26.37 -12.14 8.20
CA ILE A 290 -26.47 -13.15 9.25
C ILE A 290 -26.49 -12.48 10.64
N ALA A 291 -25.66 -11.46 10.86
CA ALA A 291 -25.63 -10.71 12.11
C ALA A 291 -26.98 -10.06 12.42
N LEU A 292 -27.70 -9.60 11.40
CA LEU A 292 -29.04 -9.01 11.51
C LEU A 292 -30.18 -10.03 11.53
N HIS A 293 -29.86 -11.33 11.68
CA HIS A 293 -30.84 -12.42 11.72
C HIS A 293 -31.77 -12.48 10.50
N HIS A 294 -31.27 -12.07 9.33
CA HIS A 294 -32.08 -12.02 8.13
C HIS A 294 -32.31 -13.42 7.52
N THR A 295 -33.57 -13.73 7.23
CA THR A 295 -34.04 -15.05 6.79
C THR A 295 -34.46 -15.13 5.32
N GLU A 296 -34.51 -14.02 4.58
CA GLU A 296 -34.86 -14.06 3.15
C GLU A 296 -33.69 -14.52 2.28
N LYS A 297 -33.91 -14.56 0.96
CA LYS A 297 -32.88 -14.94 -0.01
C LYS A 297 -31.77 -13.89 -0.03
N TYR A 298 -30.53 -14.33 0.13
CA TYR A 298 -29.36 -13.44 0.12
C TYR A 298 -29.03 -12.89 -1.29
N ALA A 299 -29.23 -13.67 -2.35
CA ALA A 299 -28.76 -13.31 -3.70
C ALA A 299 -29.24 -11.94 -4.21
N PRO A 300 -30.52 -11.52 -4.04
CA PRO A 300 -30.97 -10.19 -4.46
C PRO A 300 -30.23 -9.06 -3.71
N TYR A 301 -30.02 -9.18 -2.39
CA TYR A 301 -29.29 -8.19 -1.58
C TYR A 301 -27.81 -8.11 -1.94
N LEU A 302 -27.17 -9.25 -2.18
CA LEU A 302 -25.76 -9.29 -2.60
C LEU A 302 -25.58 -8.69 -4.00
N SER A 303 -26.49 -8.98 -4.93
CA SER A 303 -26.47 -8.41 -6.28
C SER A 303 -26.70 -6.91 -6.25
N ALA A 304 -27.65 -6.47 -5.41
CA ALA A 304 -27.95 -5.07 -5.22
C ALA A 304 -26.76 -4.29 -4.64
N PHE A 305 -26.07 -4.89 -3.67
CA PHE A 305 -24.84 -4.35 -3.12
C PHE A 305 -23.76 -4.16 -4.19
N LEU A 306 -23.51 -5.18 -4.99
CA LEU A 306 -22.55 -5.11 -6.08
C LEU A 306 -22.89 -4.01 -7.11
N MET A 307 -24.15 -3.89 -7.51
CA MET A 307 -24.61 -2.82 -8.41
C MET A 307 -24.44 -1.43 -7.79
N SER A 308 -24.80 -1.26 -6.52
CA SER A 308 -24.63 0.01 -5.80
C SER A 308 -23.16 0.43 -5.67
N SER A 309 -22.25 -0.54 -5.57
CA SER A 309 -20.81 -0.27 -5.51
C SER A 309 -20.27 0.32 -6.82
N MET A 310 -20.92 0.03 -7.96
CA MET A 310 -20.58 0.63 -9.25
C MET A 310 -20.92 2.13 -9.29
N ALA A 311 -22.07 2.49 -8.71
CA ALA A 311 -22.55 3.87 -8.64
C ALA A 311 -21.65 4.78 -7.78
N ALA A 312 -20.97 4.21 -6.78
CA ALA A 312 -20.09 4.94 -5.86
C ALA A 312 -18.81 5.52 -6.53
N VAL A 313 -18.51 5.16 -7.77
CA VAL A 313 -17.35 5.73 -8.49
C VAL A 313 -17.69 7.03 -9.20
N ILE A 314 -18.97 7.33 -9.36
CA ILE A 314 -19.38 8.62 -9.92
C ILE A 314 -19.09 9.70 -8.87
N PRO A 315 -18.29 10.74 -9.20
CA PRO A 315 -17.76 11.70 -8.23
C PRO A 315 -18.79 12.74 -7.75
N PHE A 316 -20.04 12.35 -7.59
CA PHE A 316 -21.12 13.22 -7.11
C PHE A 316 -21.32 13.18 -5.58
N SER A 317 -20.66 12.25 -4.86
CA SER A 317 -20.81 12.10 -3.41
C SER A 317 -19.48 12.09 -2.66
N VAL A 318 -19.50 12.51 -1.38
CA VAL A 318 -18.33 12.44 -0.50
C VAL A 318 -18.21 11.03 0.06
N GLY A 319 -17.10 10.36 -0.24
CA GLY A 319 -16.85 8.98 0.20
C GLY A 319 -17.86 7.94 -0.31
N GLY A 320 -18.74 8.28 -1.26
CA GLY A 320 -19.80 7.39 -1.75
C GLY A 320 -21.11 7.42 -0.95
N LEU A 321 -21.19 8.22 0.13
CA LEU A 321 -22.36 8.32 1.01
C LEU A 321 -23.51 9.08 0.34
N GLY A 322 -24.74 8.64 0.58
CA GLY A 322 -25.99 9.21 0.05
C GLY A 322 -26.37 8.69 -1.32
N PHE A 323 -25.42 8.66 -2.28
CA PHE A 323 -25.69 8.22 -3.64
C PHE A 323 -25.84 6.70 -3.74
N ARG A 324 -25.03 5.95 -2.98
CA ARG A 324 -25.14 4.50 -2.91
C ARG A 324 -26.50 4.08 -2.34
N GLU A 325 -26.92 4.71 -1.24
CA GLU A 325 -28.20 4.46 -0.59
C GLU A 325 -29.38 4.81 -1.50
N PHE A 326 -29.28 5.93 -2.23
CA PHE A 326 -30.28 6.33 -3.22
C PHE A 326 -30.46 5.27 -4.32
N ILE A 327 -29.37 4.82 -4.95
CA ILE A 327 -29.41 3.76 -5.97
C ILE A 327 -30.00 2.48 -5.37
N PHE A 328 -29.56 2.11 -4.18
CA PHE A 328 -30.03 0.88 -3.52
C PHE A 328 -31.53 0.91 -3.22
N LYS A 329 -32.05 2.02 -2.69
CA LYS A 329 -33.45 2.15 -2.28
C LYS A 329 -34.40 2.36 -3.44
N TYR A 330 -34.07 3.27 -4.36
CA TYR A 330 -35.01 3.71 -5.39
C TYR A 330 -34.84 2.98 -6.72
N VAL A 331 -33.64 2.51 -7.05
CA VAL A 331 -33.43 1.79 -8.31
C VAL A 331 -33.49 0.30 -8.04
N VAL A 332 -32.68 -0.18 -7.11
CA VAL A 332 -32.45 -1.62 -7.00
C VAL A 332 -33.54 -2.32 -6.20
N ALA A 333 -33.96 -1.78 -5.05
CA ALA A 333 -35.01 -2.42 -4.25
C ALA A 333 -36.35 -2.49 -5.01
N GLU A 334 -36.65 -1.49 -5.85
CA GLU A 334 -37.82 -1.50 -6.73
C GLU A 334 -37.69 -2.56 -7.82
N MET A 335 -36.54 -2.65 -8.50
CA MET A 335 -36.29 -3.66 -9.54
C MET A 335 -36.34 -5.11 -9.03
N PHE A 336 -35.95 -5.36 -7.78
CA PHE A 336 -35.89 -6.70 -7.20
C PHE A 336 -37.06 -7.02 -6.24
N HIS A 337 -38.01 -6.09 -6.07
CA HIS A 337 -39.12 -6.20 -5.10
C HIS A 337 -38.65 -6.57 -3.69
N MET A 338 -37.64 -5.85 -3.21
CA MET A 338 -36.97 -6.12 -1.94
C MET A 338 -37.32 -5.08 -0.89
N ASN A 339 -37.03 -5.39 0.38
CA ASN A 339 -37.09 -4.40 1.43
C ASN A 339 -35.99 -3.33 1.25
N GLY A 340 -36.40 -2.16 0.75
CA GLY A 340 -35.50 -1.03 0.50
C GLY A 340 -34.80 -0.51 1.75
N ASP A 341 -35.42 -0.64 2.93
CA ASP A 341 -34.81 -0.18 4.18
C ASP A 341 -33.69 -1.13 4.62
N LEU A 342 -33.85 -2.45 4.50
CA LEU A 342 -32.76 -3.39 4.75
C LEU A 342 -31.59 -3.18 3.79
N ALA A 343 -31.89 -2.93 2.51
CA ALA A 343 -30.92 -2.55 1.48
C ALA A 343 -30.04 -1.36 1.91
N VAL A 344 -30.67 -0.28 2.41
CA VAL A 344 -29.97 0.89 2.95
C VAL A 344 -29.13 0.53 4.17
N VAL A 345 -29.67 -0.28 5.09
CA VAL A 345 -28.95 -0.74 6.29
C VAL A 345 -27.69 -1.53 5.92
N LEU A 346 -27.73 -2.39 4.89
CA LEU A 346 -26.55 -3.13 4.41
C LEU A 346 -25.50 -2.22 3.78
N SER A 347 -25.92 -1.25 2.96
CA SER A 347 -25.02 -0.22 2.40
C SER A 347 -24.32 0.57 3.50
N LEU A 348 -25.09 1.04 4.48
CA LEU A 348 -24.60 1.81 5.62
C LEU A 348 -23.64 0.98 6.48
N SER A 349 -23.98 -0.28 6.76
CA SER A 349 -23.13 -1.20 7.52
C SER A 349 -21.75 -1.37 6.86
N PHE A 350 -21.73 -1.59 5.54
CA PHE A 350 -20.48 -1.69 4.79
C PHE A 350 -19.68 -0.39 4.83
N TYR A 351 -20.35 0.77 4.69
CA TYR A 351 -19.69 2.07 4.81
C TYR A 351 -19.07 2.27 6.19
N VAL A 352 -19.78 1.94 7.27
CA VAL A 352 -19.29 2.04 8.65
C VAL A 352 -18.10 1.09 8.88
N ILE A 353 -18.20 -0.17 8.45
CA ILE A 353 -17.08 -1.14 8.54
C ILE A 353 -15.86 -0.63 7.77
N SER A 354 -16.07 -0.13 6.55
CA SER A 354 -15.00 0.47 5.75
C SER A 354 -14.40 1.70 6.45
N GLY A 355 -15.23 2.56 7.04
CA GLY A 355 -14.79 3.71 7.82
C GLY A 355 -13.92 3.32 9.00
N ILE A 356 -14.34 2.32 9.80
CA ILE A 356 -13.58 1.79 10.94
C ILE A 356 -12.19 1.32 10.49
N ILE A 357 -12.09 0.54 9.42
CA ILE A 357 -10.79 0.09 8.89
C ILE A 357 -9.98 1.26 8.31
N SER A 358 -10.63 2.23 7.69
CA SER A 358 -9.98 3.45 7.16
C SER A 358 -9.32 4.27 8.27
N LEU A 359 -9.86 4.26 9.49
CA LEU A 359 -9.28 4.99 10.64
C LEU A 359 -7.88 4.47 11.02
N LEU A 360 -7.53 3.23 10.67
CA LEU A 360 -6.15 2.74 10.83
C LEU A 360 -5.14 3.59 10.05
N GLY A 361 -5.58 4.28 8.98
CA GLY A 361 -4.79 5.24 8.22
C GLY A 361 -4.41 6.50 9.00
N VAL A 362 -5.20 6.92 10.00
CA VAL A 362 -4.95 8.10 10.85
C VAL A 362 -3.57 8.02 11.50
N TYR A 363 -3.18 6.82 11.94
CA TYR A 363 -1.89 6.57 12.55
C TYR A 363 -0.71 7.05 11.68
N TYR A 364 -0.83 6.92 10.35
CA TYR A 364 0.20 7.35 9.39
C TYR A 364 0.13 8.85 9.06
N VAL A 365 -1.00 9.52 9.30
CA VAL A 365 -1.12 10.99 9.20
C VAL A 365 -0.27 11.67 10.28
N PHE A 366 -0.29 11.11 11.50
CA PHE A 366 0.45 11.65 12.64
C PHE A 366 1.91 11.16 12.68
N ARG A 367 2.19 9.93 12.24
CA ARG A 367 3.56 9.38 12.18
C ARG A 367 4.09 9.29 10.75
N THR A 368 4.25 10.43 10.10
CA THR A 368 4.82 10.52 8.74
C THR A 368 6.20 9.88 8.65
N ASP A 369 7.00 9.96 9.72
CA ASP A 369 8.36 9.38 9.79
C ASP A 369 8.35 7.85 9.58
N LYS A 370 7.27 7.17 9.99
CA LYS A 370 7.10 5.72 9.77
C LYS A 370 6.66 5.38 8.35
N LEU A 371 6.04 6.32 7.63
CA LEU A 371 5.77 6.17 6.21
C LEU A 371 7.06 6.38 5.41
N ASP A 372 7.88 7.34 5.83
CA ASP A 372 9.10 7.74 5.12
C ASP A 372 10.28 6.78 5.33
N LYS A 373 10.28 5.98 6.40
CA LYS A 373 11.36 5.02 6.72
C LYS A 373 11.68 4.01 5.60
N ASP A 374 10.70 3.69 4.76
CA ASP A 374 10.84 2.69 3.69
C ASP A 374 10.92 3.33 2.29
N LEU A 375 11.00 4.66 2.20
CA LEU A 375 11.24 5.37 0.95
C LEU A 375 12.72 5.25 0.54
N PRO A 376 13.04 5.29 -0.77
CA PRO A 376 14.42 5.37 -1.22
C PRO A 376 15.10 6.61 -0.61
N ALA A 377 16.39 6.47 -0.25
CA ALA A 377 17.18 7.58 0.25
C ALA A 377 17.08 8.77 -0.72
N LYS A 378 16.83 9.96 -0.19
CA LYS A 378 16.84 11.17 -1.02
C LYS A 378 18.25 11.33 -1.56
N GLU A 379 18.46 11.09 -2.85
CA GLU A 379 19.62 11.63 -3.54
C GLU A 379 19.62 13.13 -3.27
N LYS A 380 20.63 13.61 -2.52
CA LYS A 380 20.87 15.04 -2.37
C LYS A 380 21.14 15.57 -3.78
N LYS A 381 20.27 16.48 -4.24
CA LYS A 381 20.48 17.23 -5.48
C LYS A 381 21.53 18.30 -5.27
#